data_AF-A0A6P1UVF9-F1
#
_entry.id   AF-A0A6P1UVF9-F1
#
_cell.length_a   1.000
_cell.length_b   1.000
_cell.length_c   1.000
_cell.angle_alpha   90.00
_cell.angle_beta   90.00
_cell.angle_gamma   90.00
#
_symmetry.space_group_name_H-M   'P 1'
#
loop_
_entity.id
_entity.type
_entity.pdbx_description
1 polymer ?
#
loop_
_entity_poly.entity_id
_entity_poly.type
_entity_poly.pdbx_seq_one_letter_code
_entity_poly.pdbx_strand_id
1 'polypeptide(L)'
;MNNSPVLKLQDIASSSSTDIEELLSRAKMISVKLGLQDISDWLEHEINGYPSFDSLPAYRVIKNVPIRAFNPYAGWIPFQLGDMSENHRDVYEILTTVHLTNPVSMLVEFAKSNQTLYSDLPPVQFNFLQQASNCDFRLAWSINPAQITKILSNVKSKILDWALLLESKGILGEGLLFSQAEKREAATMTVNNINNFNGNVHNAGAIGAGNTGDIHQQNSITSGDFNSLARQLKEQGLDDADVKELEQLVKQTAKPTSKDEVEKGFGSWIGKITGKAFTGGLKIAGAAAPALLTNALCHYFNIPV
;
A
#
# COMPACT_ATOMS: atom_id res chain seq x y z
N MET A 1 -5.65 -0.98 -40.56
CA MET A 1 -5.70 -0.30 -39.24
C MET A 1 -7.10 -0.23 -38.62
N ASN A 2 -8.20 -0.57 -39.32
CA ASN A 2 -9.59 -0.38 -38.83
C ASN A 2 -10.09 -1.31 -37.71
N ASN A 3 -9.26 -2.16 -37.10
CA ASN A 3 -9.75 -3.12 -36.10
C ASN A 3 -8.80 -3.38 -34.92
N SER A 4 -8.00 -2.39 -34.54
CA SER A 4 -7.19 -2.51 -33.30
C SER A 4 -8.11 -2.40 -32.07
N PRO A 5 -8.18 -3.43 -31.21
CA PRO A 5 -8.89 -3.34 -29.94
C PRO A 5 -8.30 -2.29 -28.99
N VAL A 6 -6.99 -2.03 -29.05
CA VAL A 6 -6.32 -1.05 -28.18
C VAL A 6 -6.69 0.38 -28.56
N LEU A 7 -6.69 0.72 -29.86
CA LEU A 7 -7.12 2.05 -30.31
C LEU A 7 -8.61 2.30 -30.01
N LYS A 8 -9.45 1.26 -30.15
CA LYS A 8 -10.87 1.34 -29.74
C LYS A 8 -11.01 1.58 -28.24
N LEU A 9 -10.15 0.99 -27.41
CA LEU A 9 -10.16 1.20 -25.97
C LEU A 9 -9.80 2.66 -25.64
N GLN A 10 -8.79 3.23 -26.31
CA GLN A 10 -8.40 4.63 -26.14
C GLN A 10 -9.51 5.60 -26.55
N ASP A 11 -10.17 5.34 -27.68
CA ASP A 11 -11.29 6.17 -28.18
C ASP A 11 -12.45 6.19 -27.17
N ILE A 12 -12.80 5.02 -26.62
CA ILE A 12 -13.81 4.90 -25.57
C ILE A 12 -13.34 5.64 -24.32
N ALA A 13 -12.09 5.49 -23.88
CA ALA A 13 -11.61 6.18 -22.68
C ALA A 13 -11.55 7.72 -22.84
N SER A 14 -11.37 8.21 -24.07
CA SER A 14 -11.28 9.64 -24.40
C SER A 14 -12.64 10.31 -24.56
N SER A 15 -13.71 9.55 -24.78
CA SER A 15 -15.06 10.10 -24.93
C SER A 15 -15.65 10.57 -23.58
N SER A 16 -16.39 11.68 -23.64
CA SER A 16 -17.06 12.26 -22.47
C SER A 16 -18.32 11.49 -22.07
N SER A 17 -18.96 10.78 -23.01
CA SER A 17 -20.19 10.01 -22.78
C SER A 17 -19.94 8.54 -22.44
N THR A 18 -18.72 8.20 -22.05
CA THR A 18 -18.29 6.80 -21.92
C THR A 18 -18.94 6.10 -20.75
N ASP A 19 -19.59 4.98 -21.07
CA ASP A 19 -19.96 3.96 -20.11
C ASP A 19 -18.69 3.29 -19.56
N ILE A 20 -18.44 3.52 -18.28
CA ILE A 20 -17.25 3.00 -17.61
C ILE A 20 -17.32 1.48 -17.43
N GLU A 21 -18.51 0.89 -17.36
CA GLU A 21 -18.68 -0.56 -17.26
C GLU A 21 -18.31 -1.24 -18.58
N GLU A 22 -18.68 -0.63 -19.70
CA GLU A 22 -18.23 -1.06 -21.03
C GLU A 22 -16.70 -0.94 -21.16
N LEU A 23 -16.13 0.19 -20.70
CA LEU A 23 -14.69 0.42 -20.73
C LEU A 23 -13.92 -0.64 -19.94
N LEU A 24 -14.36 -0.92 -18.70
CA LEU A 24 -13.77 -1.96 -17.83
C LEU A 24 -13.88 -3.34 -18.46
N SER A 25 -15.05 -3.68 -19.02
CA SER A 25 -15.29 -4.97 -19.66
C SER A 25 -14.37 -5.18 -20.87
N ARG A 26 -14.20 -4.16 -21.72
CA ARG A 26 -13.29 -4.22 -22.88
C ARG A 26 -11.82 -4.31 -22.45
N ALA A 27 -11.42 -3.56 -21.42
CA ALA A 27 -10.08 -3.67 -20.85
C ALA A 27 -9.81 -5.06 -20.28
N LYS A 28 -10.80 -5.68 -19.62
CA LYS A 28 -10.72 -7.05 -19.10
C LYS A 28 -10.53 -8.06 -20.21
N MET A 29 -11.27 -7.94 -21.31
CA MET A 29 -11.08 -8.81 -22.47
C MET A 29 -9.65 -8.72 -23.03
N ILE A 30 -9.11 -7.50 -23.17
CA ILE A 30 -7.75 -7.30 -23.70
C ILE A 30 -6.70 -7.88 -22.76
N SER A 31 -6.81 -7.60 -21.44
CA SER A 31 -5.85 -8.10 -20.45
C SER A 31 -5.77 -9.62 -20.40
N VAL A 32 -6.91 -10.31 -20.38
CA VAL A 32 -6.99 -11.78 -20.39
C VAL A 32 -6.37 -12.37 -21.67
N LYS A 33 -6.58 -11.73 -22.82
CA LYS A 33 -6.03 -12.21 -24.11
C LYS A 33 -4.51 -12.00 -24.22
N LEU A 34 -3.98 -10.97 -23.56
CA LEU A 34 -2.54 -10.71 -23.44
C LEU A 34 -1.87 -11.52 -22.32
N GLY A 35 -2.64 -12.08 -21.39
CA GLY A 35 -2.12 -12.86 -20.26
C GLY A 35 -1.57 -12.00 -19.13
N LEU A 36 -2.04 -10.76 -18.99
CA LEU A 36 -1.58 -9.81 -17.99
C LEU A 36 -2.39 -9.92 -16.70
N GLN A 37 -1.94 -10.74 -15.75
CA GLN A 37 -2.70 -11.01 -14.51
C GLN A 37 -2.86 -9.77 -13.63
N ASP A 38 -1.82 -8.98 -13.41
CA ASP A 38 -1.86 -7.81 -12.51
C ASP A 38 -2.99 -6.82 -12.83
N ILE A 39 -3.14 -6.47 -14.11
CA ILE A 39 -4.21 -5.56 -14.57
C ILE A 39 -5.56 -6.28 -14.60
N SER A 40 -5.61 -7.58 -14.91
CA SER A 40 -6.85 -8.36 -14.85
C SER A 40 -7.43 -8.40 -13.44
N ASP A 41 -6.59 -8.61 -12.42
CA ASP A 41 -7.01 -8.64 -11.02
C ASP A 41 -7.54 -7.28 -10.56
N TRP A 42 -6.85 -6.19 -10.93
CA TRP A 42 -7.34 -4.85 -10.67
C TRP A 42 -8.68 -4.55 -11.34
N LEU A 43 -8.84 -4.93 -12.61
CA LEU A 43 -10.11 -4.79 -13.33
C LEU A 43 -11.22 -5.60 -12.66
N GLU A 44 -10.91 -6.80 -12.16
CA GLU A 44 -11.86 -7.63 -11.42
C GLU A 44 -12.33 -6.96 -10.13
N HIS A 45 -11.41 -6.36 -9.38
CA HIS A 45 -11.74 -5.61 -8.18
C HIS A 45 -12.54 -4.33 -8.47
N GLU A 46 -12.26 -3.64 -9.58
CA GLU A 46 -13.06 -2.48 -10.00
C GLU A 46 -14.49 -2.90 -10.38
N ILE A 47 -14.67 -4.04 -11.05
CA ILE A 47 -15.97 -4.54 -11.50
C ILE A 47 -16.80 -5.13 -10.34
N ASN A 48 -16.20 -5.99 -9.52
CA ASN A 48 -16.93 -6.74 -8.47
C ASN A 48 -16.83 -6.10 -7.08
N GLY A 49 -15.94 -5.14 -6.91
CA GLY A 49 -15.58 -4.57 -5.61
C GLY A 49 -14.33 -5.20 -5.00
N TYR A 50 -13.79 -4.52 -4.01
CA TYR A 50 -12.54 -4.88 -3.35
C TYR A 50 -12.79 -5.77 -2.12
N PRO A 51 -12.02 -6.86 -1.94
CA PRO A 51 -12.22 -7.80 -0.85
C PRO A 51 -11.79 -7.27 0.52
N SER A 52 -10.86 -6.32 0.58
CA SER A 52 -10.33 -5.76 1.82
C SER A 52 -9.91 -4.30 1.63
N PHE A 53 -9.62 -3.60 2.73
CA PHE A 53 -9.10 -2.24 2.66
C PHE A 53 -7.65 -2.19 2.17
N ASP A 54 -6.87 -3.26 2.39
CA ASP A 54 -5.46 -3.34 1.98
C ASP A 54 -5.28 -3.45 0.46
N SER A 55 -6.29 -3.95 -0.25
CA SER A 55 -6.27 -4.05 -1.72
C SER A 55 -6.75 -2.78 -2.41
N LEU A 56 -7.15 -1.73 -1.65
CA LEU A 56 -7.67 -0.50 -2.22
C LEU A 56 -6.57 0.39 -2.81
N PRO A 57 -6.71 0.83 -4.06
CA PRO A 57 -5.89 1.89 -4.61
C PRO A 57 -6.09 3.20 -3.84
N ALA A 58 -5.05 4.03 -3.79
CA ALA A 58 -5.09 5.31 -3.06
C ALA A 58 -6.24 6.25 -3.50
N TYR A 59 -6.64 6.20 -4.77
CA TYR A 59 -7.77 7.01 -5.25
C TYR A 59 -9.12 6.53 -4.72
N ARG A 60 -9.26 5.28 -4.23
CA ARG A 60 -10.47 4.76 -3.57
C ARG A 60 -10.60 5.20 -2.10
N VAL A 61 -9.60 5.90 -1.57
CA VAL A 61 -9.58 6.39 -0.18
C VAL A 61 -9.87 7.89 -0.17
N ILE A 62 -10.96 8.28 0.48
CA ILE A 62 -11.36 9.69 0.62
C ILE A 62 -11.01 10.13 2.03
N LYS A 63 -10.09 11.09 2.16
CA LYS A 63 -9.70 11.70 3.44
C LYS A 63 -10.49 12.96 3.72
N ASN A 64 -10.53 13.37 4.99
CA ASN A 64 -11.17 14.60 5.48
C ASN A 64 -12.67 14.69 5.14
N VAL A 65 -13.38 13.56 5.18
CA VAL A 65 -14.82 13.52 4.94
C VAL A 65 -15.56 14.08 6.16
N PRO A 66 -16.39 15.13 6.00
CA PRO A 66 -17.14 15.70 7.11
C PRO A 66 -18.12 14.70 7.73
N ILE A 67 -18.23 14.72 9.05
CA ILE A 67 -19.26 13.97 9.79
C ILE A 67 -20.47 14.88 10.02
N ARG A 68 -21.66 14.30 9.86
CA ARG A 68 -22.95 14.98 10.08
C ARG A 68 -23.78 14.16 11.06
N ALA A 69 -24.50 14.86 11.93
CA ALA A 69 -25.47 14.25 12.83
C ALA A 69 -26.88 14.46 12.27
N PHE A 70 -27.75 13.46 12.35
CA PHE A 70 -29.13 13.56 11.93
C PHE A 70 -30.02 13.97 13.10
N ASN A 71 -30.40 15.25 13.14
CA ASN A 71 -31.35 15.78 14.08
C ASN A 71 -32.79 15.54 13.56
N PRO A 72 -33.70 14.92 14.34
CA PRO A 72 -35.08 14.64 13.91
C PRO A 72 -35.90 15.85 13.45
N TYR A 73 -35.55 17.06 13.92
CA TYR A 73 -36.27 18.30 13.62
C TYR A 73 -35.60 19.15 12.54
N ALA A 74 -34.26 19.12 12.47
CA ALA A 74 -33.47 19.98 11.57
C ALA A 74 -32.80 19.23 10.41
N GLY A 75 -32.86 17.89 10.39
CA GLY A 75 -32.15 17.04 9.44
C GLY A 75 -30.65 16.99 9.73
N TRP A 76 -29.84 16.89 8.67
CA TRP A 76 -28.38 16.74 8.78
C TRP A 76 -27.69 18.04 9.21
N ILE A 77 -27.17 18.05 10.43
CA ILE A 77 -26.41 19.17 11.00
C ILE A 77 -24.90 18.84 11.05
N PRO A 78 -24.01 19.84 10.97
CA PRO A 78 -22.57 19.63 11.18
C PRO A 78 -22.28 18.97 12.53
N PHE A 79 -21.40 17.97 12.54
CA PHE A 79 -20.82 17.41 13.76
C PHE A 79 -19.37 17.86 13.88
N GLN A 80 -19.03 18.62 14.92
CA GLN A 80 -17.69 19.16 15.13
C GLN A 80 -16.89 18.22 16.02
N LEU A 81 -15.72 17.79 15.56
CA LEU A 81 -14.83 16.87 16.29
C LEU A 81 -14.01 17.53 17.40
N GLY A 82 -14.32 18.78 17.79
CA GLY A 82 -13.52 19.55 18.76
C GLY A 82 -12.12 19.93 18.23
N ASP A 83 -11.26 20.45 19.11
CA ASP A 83 -9.88 20.80 18.78
C ASP A 83 -9.00 19.55 18.69
N MET A 84 -8.92 19.01 17.47
CA MET A 84 -8.00 17.92 17.12
C MET A 84 -6.64 18.49 16.67
N SER A 85 -5.96 19.22 17.57
CA SER A 85 -4.59 19.72 17.38
C SER A 85 -3.57 18.58 17.09
N GLU A 86 -2.32 18.92 16.79
CA GLU A 86 -1.26 17.99 16.32
C GLU A 86 -1.19 16.66 17.10
N ASN A 87 -1.48 16.67 18.39
CA ASN A 87 -1.44 15.49 19.26
C ASN A 87 -2.54 14.44 18.99
N HIS A 88 -3.60 14.78 18.24
CA HIS A 88 -4.73 13.88 17.94
C HIS A 88 -5.02 13.74 16.45
N ARG A 89 -4.06 14.11 15.60
CA ARG A 89 -4.20 14.05 14.13
C ARG A 89 -4.54 12.65 13.63
N ASP A 90 -3.92 11.61 14.19
CA ASP A 90 -4.16 10.22 13.79
C ASP A 90 -5.62 9.81 14.03
N VAL A 91 -6.19 10.22 15.15
CA VAL A 91 -7.60 9.95 15.49
C VAL A 91 -8.53 10.67 14.50
N TYR A 92 -8.24 11.92 14.19
CA TYR A 92 -8.99 12.68 13.19
C TYR A 92 -8.92 12.01 11.80
N GLU A 93 -7.74 11.56 11.38
CA GLU A 93 -7.58 10.87 10.10
C GLU A 93 -8.36 9.55 10.07
N ILE A 94 -8.34 8.76 11.14
CA ILE A 94 -9.13 7.51 11.23
C ILE A 94 -10.63 7.78 11.13
N LEU A 95 -11.14 8.80 11.81
CA LEU A 95 -12.57 9.13 11.87
C LEU A 95 -13.09 9.78 10.57
N THR A 96 -12.22 10.44 9.81
CA THR A 96 -12.61 11.20 8.61
C THR A 96 -12.13 10.55 7.30
N THR A 97 -11.64 9.31 7.36
CA THR A 97 -11.23 8.55 6.18
C THR A 97 -12.26 7.49 5.80
N VAL A 98 -12.73 7.56 4.57
CA VAL A 98 -13.68 6.61 3.97
C VAL A 98 -12.96 5.73 2.96
N HIS A 99 -13.14 4.42 3.10
CA HIS A 99 -12.59 3.39 2.21
C HIS A 99 -13.71 2.82 1.35
N LEU A 100 -13.66 3.04 0.03
CA LEU A 100 -14.73 2.63 -0.89
C LEU A 100 -14.38 1.32 -1.61
N THR A 101 -14.86 0.21 -1.05
CA THR A 101 -14.70 -1.14 -1.62
C THR A 101 -15.77 -1.51 -2.64
N ASN A 102 -16.77 -0.66 -2.83
CA ASN A 102 -17.91 -0.94 -3.70
C ASN A 102 -17.51 -1.08 -5.19
N PRO A 103 -18.23 -1.92 -5.95
CA PRO A 103 -18.05 -2.03 -7.41
C PRO A 103 -18.32 -0.70 -8.11
N VAL A 104 -17.67 -0.49 -9.25
CA VAL A 104 -17.82 0.74 -10.04
C VAL A 104 -19.27 1.02 -10.44
N SER A 105 -20.06 0.00 -10.78
CA SER A 105 -21.47 0.16 -11.15
C SER A 105 -22.28 0.89 -10.06
N MET A 106 -22.03 0.56 -8.79
CA MET A 106 -22.65 1.26 -7.66
C MET A 106 -22.18 2.71 -7.54
N LEU A 107 -20.89 2.97 -7.76
CA LEU A 107 -20.33 4.32 -7.73
C LEU A 107 -20.88 5.20 -8.86
N VAL A 108 -21.13 4.63 -10.04
CA VAL A 108 -21.74 5.32 -11.18
C VAL A 108 -23.15 5.78 -10.83
N GLU A 109 -23.96 4.91 -10.25
CA GLU A 109 -25.32 5.27 -9.80
C GLU A 109 -25.29 6.40 -8.76
N PHE A 110 -24.34 6.36 -7.82
CA PHE A 110 -24.18 7.45 -6.85
C PHE A 110 -23.71 8.76 -7.47
N ALA A 111 -22.81 8.70 -8.45
CA ALA A 111 -22.31 9.90 -9.13
C ALA A 111 -23.38 10.61 -9.97
N LYS A 112 -24.45 9.92 -10.39
CA LYS A 112 -25.61 10.53 -11.07
C LYS A 112 -26.46 11.39 -10.14
N SER A 113 -26.38 11.16 -8.83
CA SER A 113 -27.11 11.95 -7.85
C SER A 113 -26.46 13.31 -7.64
N ASN A 114 -27.27 14.37 -7.57
CA ASN A 114 -26.82 15.70 -7.14
C ASN A 114 -26.87 15.87 -5.61
N GLN A 115 -27.33 14.85 -4.88
CA GLN A 115 -27.48 14.91 -3.43
C GLN A 115 -26.27 14.33 -2.72
N THR A 116 -25.91 14.93 -1.59
CA THR A 116 -24.87 14.41 -0.70
C THR A 116 -25.26 13.03 -0.19
N LEU A 117 -24.33 12.08 -0.32
CA LEU A 117 -24.50 10.74 0.21
C LEU A 117 -24.15 10.74 1.70
N TYR A 118 -25.02 10.12 2.50
CA TYR A 118 -24.78 9.90 3.91
C TYR A 118 -24.51 8.43 4.15
N SER A 119 -23.26 8.10 4.48
CA SER A 119 -22.81 6.74 4.78
C SER A 119 -22.61 6.59 6.27
N ASP A 120 -23.22 5.57 6.87
CA ASP A 120 -23.10 5.33 8.31
C ASP A 120 -21.65 5.04 8.70
N LEU A 121 -21.26 5.56 9.87
CA LEU A 121 -19.94 5.28 10.43
C LEU A 121 -19.85 3.80 10.84
N PRO A 122 -18.66 3.19 10.74
CA PRO A 122 -18.41 1.89 11.34
C PRO A 122 -18.79 1.87 12.83
N PRO A 123 -19.35 0.77 13.36
CA PRO A 123 -19.85 0.72 14.74
C PRO A 123 -18.84 1.17 15.79
N VAL A 124 -17.55 0.85 15.60
CA VAL A 124 -16.47 1.26 16.51
C VAL A 124 -16.32 2.78 16.55
N GLN A 125 -16.32 3.43 15.38
CA GLN A 125 -16.20 4.89 15.29
C GLN A 125 -17.46 5.59 15.78
N PHE A 126 -18.63 5.05 15.44
CA PHE A 126 -19.91 5.55 15.91
C PHE A 126 -19.99 5.54 17.45
N ASN A 127 -19.72 4.40 18.08
CA ASN A 127 -19.77 4.25 19.54
C ASN A 127 -18.75 5.17 20.24
N PHE A 128 -17.54 5.28 19.68
CA PHE A 128 -16.53 6.21 20.19
C PHE A 128 -17.01 7.65 20.19
N LEU A 129 -17.59 8.11 19.07
CA LEU A 129 -18.09 9.48 18.94
C LEU A 129 -19.31 9.75 19.82
N GLN A 130 -20.24 8.80 19.94
CA GLN A 130 -21.40 8.96 20.83
C GLN A 130 -20.96 9.13 22.29
N GLN A 131 -20.03 8.30 22.76
CA GLN A 131 -19.50 8.39 24.12
C GLN A 131 -18.73 9.70 24.35
N ALA A 132 -17.92 10.13 23.39
CA ALA A 132 -17.11 11.34 23.52
C ALA A 132 -17.94 12.63 23.46
N SER A 133 -19.02 12.66 22.68
CA SER A 133 -19.83 13.86 22.45
C SER A 133 -21.14 13.92 23.23
N ASN A 134 -21.52 12.83 23.91
CA ASN A 134 -22.83 12.69 24.56
C ASN A 134 -23.99 13.03 23.60
N CYS A 135 -23.85 12.63 22.34
CA CYS A 135 -24.80 12.89 21.26
C CYS A 135 -25.47 11.58 20.81
N ASP A 136 -26.79 11.48 21.01
CA ASP A 136 -27.58 10.30 20.66
C ASP A 136 -28.10 10.32 19.21
N PHE A 137 -27.65 11.26 18.38
CA PHE A 137 -28.06 11.32 16.99
C PHE A 137 -27.33 10.29 16.13
N ARG A 138 -27.99 9.85 15.06
CA ARG A 138 -27.33 9.07 14.00
C ARG A 138 -26.22 9.92 13.40
N LEU A 139 -25.01 9.37 13.33
CA LEU A 139 -23.85 10.02 12.74
C LEU A 139 -23.52 9.33 11.40
N ALA A 140 -23.17 10.12 10.40
CA ALA A 140 -22.77 9.62 9.10
C ALA A 140 -21.70 10.50 8.46
N TRP A 141 -20.88 9.88 7.62
CA TRP A 141 -20.01 10.59 6.68
C TRP A 141 -20.84 11.25 5.59
N SER A 142 -20.48 12.49 5.27
CA SER A 142 -21.12 13.33 4.28
C SER A 142 -20.26 13.36 3.02
N ILE A 143 -20.57 12.48 2.07
CA ILE A 143 -19.77 12.26 0.86
C ILE A 143 -20.38 13.07 -0.28
N ASN A 144 -19.57 13.94 -0.89
CA ASN A 144 -20.00 14.73 -2.04
C ASN A 144 -19.90 13.87 -3.31
N PRO A 145 -20.93 13.81 -4.17
CA PRO A 145 -20.88 13.08 -5.44
C PRO A 145 -19.67 13.41 -6.32
N ALA A 146 -19.15 14.65 -6.27
CA ALA A 146 -17.94 15.05 -6.99
C ALA A 146 -16.70 14.23 -6.58
N GLN A 147 -16.62 13.76 -5.34
CA GLN A 147 -15.55 12.87 -4.88
C GLN A 147 -15.64 11.50 -5.57
N ILE A 148 -16.87 10.99 -5.77
CA ILE A 148 -17.10 9.75 -6.51
C ILE A 148 -16.79 9.94 -7.99
N THR A 149 -17.21 11.06 -8.59
CA THR A 149 -16.84 11.41 -9.97
C THR A 149 -15.32 11.45 -10.16
N LYS A 150 -14.57 11.98 -9.18
CA LYS A 150 -13.10 11.95 -9.20
C LYS A 150 -12.55 10.51 -9.19
N ILE A 151 -13.15 9.60 -8.43
CA ILE A 151 -12.78 8.17 -8.43
C ILE A 151 -12.99 7.57 -9.82
N LEU A 152 -14.18 7.73 -10.38
CA LEU A 152 -14.51 7.22 -11.72
C LEU A 152 -13.57 7.80 -12.79
N SER A 153 -13.21 9.08 -12.67
CA SER A 153 -12.23 9.71 -13.55
C SER A 153 -10.84 9.09 -13.42
N ASN A 154 -10.37 8.77 -12.21
CA ASN A 154 -9.08 8.09 -12.02
C ASN A 154 -9.06 6.69 -12.64
N VAL A 155 -10.17 5.95 -12.53
CA VAL A 155 -10.31 4.64 -13.17
C VAL A 155 -10.22 4.77 -14.69
N LYS A 156 -10.94 5.74 -15.28
CA LYS A 156 -10.87 6.04 -16.73
C LYS A 156 -9.44 6.41 -17.16
N SER A 157 -8.79 7.32 -16.44
CA SER A 157 -7.42 7.73 -16.72
C SER A 157 -6.44 6.56 -16.65
N LYS A 158 -6.56 5.68 -15.65
CA LYS A 158 -5.70 4.49 -15.55
C LYS A 158 -5.86 3.53 -16.73
N ILE A 159 -7.09 3.33 -17.21
CA ILE A 159 -7.33 2.48 -18.39
C ILE A 159 -6.78 3.13 -19.65
N LEU A 160 -6.93 4.47 -19.80
CA LEU A 160 -6.35 5.21 -20.91
C LEU A 160 -4.82 5.13 -20.90
N ASP A 161 -4.18 5.37 -19.76
CA ASP A 161 -2.73 5.28 -19.60
C ASP A 161 -2.22 3.88 -19.95
N TRP A 162 -2.94 2.83 -19.50
CA TRP A 162 -2.63 1.46 -19.85
C TRP A 162 -2.78 1.19 -21.36
N ALA A 163 -3.83 1.70 -21.99
CA ALA A 163 -4.05 1.55 -23.43
C ALA A 163 -2.99 2.28 -24.28
N LEU A 164 -2.54 3.46 -23.84
CA LEU A 164 -1.43 4.19 -24.46
C LEU A 164 -0.10 3.47 -24.27
N LEU A 165 0.11 2.86 -23.10
CA LEU A 165 1.30 2.05 -22.85
C LEU A 165 1.36 0.84 -23.79
N LEU A 166 0.24 0.13 -23.99
CA LEU A 166 0.15 -0.97 -24.95
C LEU A 166 0.53 -0.51 -26.37
N GLU A 167 -0.03 0.62 -26.83
CA GLU A 167 0.31 1.19 -28.13
C GLU A 167 1.79 1.56 -28.25
N SER A 168 2.38 2.19 -27.23
CA SER A 168 3.80 2.55 -27.22
C SER A 168 4.74 1.35 -27.33
N LYS A 169 4.25 0.17 -26.91
CA LYS A 169 4.92 -1.13 -27.00
C LYS A 169 4.62 -1.88 -28.30
N GLY A 170 3.88 -1.28 -29.22
CA GLY A 170 3.47 -1.88 -30.48
C GLY A 170 2.42 -2.97 -30.32
N ILE A 171 1.73 -3.04 -29.17
CA ILE A 171 0.66 -3.99 -28.91
C ILE A 171 -0.65 -3.33 -29.31
N LEU A 172 -1.15 -3.67 -30.49
CA LEU A 172 -2.36 -3.07 -31.06
C LEU A 172 -3.45 -4.12 -31.26
N GLY A 173 -3.07 -5.36 -31.58
CA GLY A 173 -3.95 -6.45 -31.93
C GLY A 173 -4.76 -6.21 -33.21
N GLU A 174 -5.40 -7.26 -33.70
CA GLU A 174 -6.36 -7.21 -34.79
C GLU A 174 -7.58 -8.05 -34.41
N GLY A 175 -8.74 -7.42 -34.19
CA GLY A 175 -9.99 -8.13 -33.89
C GLY A 175 -9.94 -9.00 -32.62
N LEU A 176 -9.53 -8.42 -31.48
CA LEU A 176 -9.33 -9.12 -30.18
C LEU A 176 -8.34 -10.30 -30.22
N LEU A 177 -7.58 -10.44 -31.31
CA LEU A 177 -6.47 -11.36 -31.43
C LEU A 177 -5.16 -10.59 -31.32
N PHE A 178 -4.20 -11.19 -30.62
CA PHE A 178 -2.85 -10.67 -30.46
C PHE A 178 -1.86 -11.72 -30.93
N SER A 179 -0.86 -11.27 -31.68
CA SER A 179 0.23 -12.09 -32.17
C SER A 179 1.09 -12.63 -31.03
N GLN A 180 1.87 -13.68 -31.30
CA GLN A 180 2.79 -14.22 -30.30
C GLN A 180 3.88 -13.21 -29.91
N ALA A 181 4.29 -12.34 -30.84
CA ALA A 181 5.25 -11.27 -30.57
C ALA A 181 4.67 -10.24 -29.58
N GLU A 182 3.44 -9.79 -29.81
CA GLU A 182 2.74 -8.86 -28.91
C GLU A 182 2.52 -9.47 -27.52
N LYS A 183 2.17 -10.75 -27.43
CA LYS A 183 2.04 -11.43 -26.13
C LYS A 183 3.37 -11.55 -25.38
N ARG A 184 4.48 -11.77 -26.10
CA ARG A 184 5.83 -11.78 -25.50
C ARG A 184 6.22 -10.40 -25.00
N GLU A 185 5.96 -9.35 -25.77
CA GLU A 185 6.21 -7.97 -25.33
C GLU A 185 5.29 -7.60 -24.16
N ALA A 186 4.02 -7.99 -24.19
CA ALA A 186 3.11 -7.79 -23.07
C ALA A 186 3.62 -8.48 -21.80
N ALA A 187 4.18 -9.70 -21.90
CA ALA A 187 4.75 -10.40 -20.75
C ALA A 187 5.96 -9.68 -20.12
N THR A 188 6.67 -8.82 -20.87
CA THR A 188 7.73 -7.96 -20.30
C THR A 188 7.16 -6.67 -19.69
N MET A 189 5.90 -6.34 -19.97
CA MET A 189 5.20 -5.23 -19.33
C MET A 189 4.81 -5.61 -17.91
N THR A 190 5.70 -5.35 -16.96
CA THR A 190 5.30 -5.26 -15.56
C THR A 190 4.41 -4.03 -15.40
N VAL A 191 3.14 -4.21 -15.03
CA VAL A 191 2.26 -3.07 -14.72
C VAL A 191 2.62 -2.56 -13.33
N ASN A 192 3.75 -1.84 -13.25
CA ASN A 192 4.35 -1.29 -12.02
C ASN A 192 3.50 -0.20 -11.33
N ASN A 193 2.19 -0.11 -11.58
CA ASN A 193 1.33 0.99 -11.15
C ASN A 193 0.04 0.56 -10.43
N ILE A 194 -0.07 -0.71 -10.03
CA ILE A 194 -1.31 -1.26 -9.43
C ILE A 194 -1.11 -1.73 -7.98
N ASN A 195 0.11 -2.06 -7.59
CA ASN A 195 0.37 -2.72 -6.32
C ASN A 195 1.24 -1.85 -5.41
N ASN A 196 0.67 -0.79 -4.84
CA ASN A 196 1.27 -0.15 -3.67
C ASN A 196 0.96 -1.02 -2.44
N PHE A 197 1.57 -2.21 -2.37
CA PHE A 197 1.53 -3.02 -1.16
C PHE A 197 2.32 -2.30 -0.08
N ASN A 198 1.62 -1.60 0.81
CA ASN A 198 2.18 -1.06 2.06
C ASN A 198 2.35 -2.14 3.15
N GLY A 199 2.52 -3.41 2.77
CA GLY A 199 2.78 -4.52 3.69
C GLY A 199 4.28 -4.75 3.87
N ASN A 200 4.70 -5.08 5.10
CA ASN A 200 6.06 -5.56 5.39
C ASN A 200 6.34 -6.83 4.56
N VAL A 201 7.05 -6.69 3.43
CA VAL A 201 7.54 -7.83 2.67
C VAL A 201 8.68 -8.49 3.44
N HIS A 202 8.38 -9.59 4.15
CA HIS A 202 9.40 -10.49 4.67
C HIS A 202 9.93 -11.32 3.51
N ASN A 203 11.18 -11.05 3.12
CA ASN A 203 11.85 -11.81 2.07
C ASN A 203 12.35 -13.15 2.64
N ALA A 204 11.49 -14.15 2.66
CA ALA A 204 11.84 -15.52 2.99
C ALA A 204 11.25 -16.48 1.95
N GLY A 205 11.91 -16.57 0.79
CA GLY A 205 11.69 -17.68 -0.15
C GLY A 205 11.64 -17.28 -1.62
N ALA A 206 12.66 -17.73 -2.36
CA ALA A 206 12.69 -17.94 -3.82
C ALA A 206 12.39 -16.74 -4.74
N ILE A 207 13.45 -16.03 -5.14
CA ILE A 207 13.44 -15.26 -6.40
C ILE A 207 13.41 -16.28 -7.55
N GLY A 208 12.21 -16.56 -8.07
CA GLY A 208 12.02 -17.20 -9.37
C GLY A 208 12.48 -16.26 -10.48
N ALA A 209 13.18 -16.81 -11.48
CA ALA A 209 13.82 -16.09 -12.58
C ALA A 209 12.92 -15.02 -13.23
N GLY A 210 13.38 -13.77 -13.27
CA GLY A 210 12.70 -12.73 -14.05
C GLY A 210 13.02 -11.26 -13.73
N ASN A 211 13.60 -10.93 -12.57
CA ASN A 211 13.88 -9.54 -12.24
C ASN A 211 15.24 -9.07 -12.78
N THR A 212 15.24 -8.45 -13.95
CA THR A 212 16.30 -7.50 -14.34
C THR A 212 15.80 -6.09 -14.01
N GLY A 213 15.81 -5.77 -12.72
CA GLY A 213 15.59 -4.42 -12.21
C GLY A 213 16.69 -4.13 -11.21
N ASP A 214 17.36 -3.00 -11.38
CA ASP A 214 18.37 -2.52 -10.46
C ASP A 214 17.69 -2.27 -9.11
N ILE A 215 17.86 -3.21 -8.17
CA ILE A 215 17.32 -3.07 -6.83
C ILE A 215 18.22 -2.06 -6.14
N HIS A 216 17.80 -0.79 -6.10
CA HIS A 216 18.37 0.19 -5.18
C HIS A 216 17.89 -0.08 -3.74
N GLN A 217 18.17 -1.29 -3.26
CA GLN A 217 18.13 -1.61 -1.83
C GLN A 217 19.45 -1.09 -1.25
N GLN A 218 19.42 0.08 -0.62
CA GLN A 218 20.52 0.52 0.25
C GLN A 218 20.52 -0.24 1.59
N ASN A 219 20.23 -1.55 1.55
CA ASN A 219 20.41 -2.45 2.67
C ASN A 219 21.41 -3.54 2.32
N SER A 220 22.58 -3.11 1.81
CA SER A 220 23.76 -3.96 1.74
C SER A 220 24.49 -3.89 3.08
N ILE A 221 24.16 -4.78 4.01
CA ILE A 221 25.20 -5.25 4.92
C ILE A 221 26.16 -6.01 4.02
N THR A 222 27.20 -5.34 3.53
CA THR A 222 28.29 -6.03 2.86
C THR A 222 28.93 -6.90 3.93
N SER A 223 28.88 -8.22 3.77
CA SER A 223 29.48 -9.15 4.72
C SER A 223 30.93 -8.72 5.04
N GLY A 224 31.25 -8.56 6.33
CA GLY A 224 32.56 -8.08 6.77
C GLY A 224 32.75 -6.55 6.82
N ASP A 225 31.79 -5.73 6.36
CA ASP A 225 31.86 -4.26 6.51
C ASP A 225 31.16 -3.79 7.79
N PHE A 226 31.96 -3.45 8.80
CA PHE A 226 31.44 -2.96 10.07
C PHE A 226 30.72 -1.60 9.92
N ASN A 227 31.07 -0.80 8.91
CA ASN A 227 30.43 0.51 8.70
C ASN A 227 28.96 0.36 8.31
N SER A 228 28.61 -0.65 7.51
CA SER A 228 27.22 -0.96 7.17
C SER A 228 26.43 -1.42 8.39
N LEU A 229 27.00 -2.28 9.24
CA LEU A 229 26.39 -2.73 10.49
C LEU A 229 26.19 -1.55 11.46
N ALA A 230 27.21 -0.69 11.61
CA ALA A 230 27.16 0.49 12.45
C ALA A 230 26.07 1.47 12.00
N ARG A 231 25.90 1.70 10.69
CA ARG A 231 24.84 2.57 10.15
C ARG A 231 23.45 2.03 10.48
N GLN A 232 23.23 0.74 10.26
CA GLN A 232 21.95 0.10 10.54
C GLN A 232 21.60 0.16 12.04
N LEU A 233 22.57 -0.09 12.92
CA LEU A 233 22.36 -0.01 14.36
C LEU A 233 22.04 1.42 14.82
N LYS A 234 22.69 2.44 14.24
CA LYS A 234 22.39 3.85 14.51
C LYS A 234 20.99 4.26 14.04
N GLU A 235 20.54 3.76 12.89
CA GLU A 235 19.16 3.98 12.42
C GLU A 235 18.11 3.43 13.39
N GLN A 236 18.44 2.32 14.07
CA GLN A 236 17.63 1.73 15.14
C GLN A 236 17.71 2.49 16.48
N GLY A 237 18.47 3.59 16.54
CA GLY A 237 18.57 4.48 17.68
C GLY A 237 19.73 4.19 18.63
N LEU A 238 20.67 3.28 18.28
CA LEU A 238 21.84 3.04 19.13
C LEU A 238 22.77 4.26 19.13
N ASP A 239 23.31 4.59 20.30
CA ASP A 239 24.27 5.66 20.48
C ASP A 239 25.67 5.27 19.98
N ASP A 240 26.54 6.27 19.78
CA ASP A 240 27.92 6.04 19.34
C ASP A 240 28.76 5.19 20.32
N ALA A 241 28.39 5.15 21.59
CA ALA A 241 29.13 4.40 22.61
C ALA A 241 28.86 2.90 22.48
N ASP A 242 27.60 2.51 22.29
CA ASP A 242 27.17 1.13 22.10
C ASP A 242 27.71 0.53 20.80
N VAL A 243 27.78 1.33 19.74
CA VAL A 243 28.35 0.91 18.45
C VAL A 243 29.87 0.72 18.56
N LYS A 244 30.58 1.60 19.28
CA LYS A 244 32.03 1.44 19.53
C LYS A 244 32.33 0.21 20.40
N GLU A 245 31.49 -0.06 21.39
CA GLU A 245 31.58 -1.27 22.20
C GLU A 245 31.45 -2.53 21.33
N LEU A 246 30.49 -2.53 20.40
CA LEU A 246 30.34 -3.63 19.44
C LEU A 246 31.57 -3.77 18.54
N GLU A 247 32.14 -2.66 18.05
CA GLU A 247 33.34 -2.68 17.21
C GLU A 247 34.53 -3.34 17.94
N GLN A 248 34.70 -3.03 19.21
CA GLN A 248 35.73 -3.64 20.04
C GLN A 248 35.48 -5.12 20.27
N LEU A 249 34.23 -5.53 20.51
CA LEU A 249 33.84 -6.92 20.67
C LEU A 249 34.08 -7.74 19.39
N VAL A 250 33.76 -7.18 18.23
CA VAL A 250 34.01 -7.83 16.93
C VAL A 250 35.51 -8.03 16.68
N LYS A 251 36.37 -7.09 17.10
CA LYS A 251 37.83 -7.22 16.98
C LYS A 251 38.45 -8.24 17.94
N GLN A 252 37.83 -8.47 19.10
CA GLN A 252 38.35 -9.35 20.15
C GLN A 252 37.79 -10.78 20.06
N THR A 253 36.61 -10.95 19.47
CA THR A 253 35.94 -12.25 19.36
C THR A 253 36.42 -12.98 18.11
N ALA A 254 36.81 -14.26 18.27
CA ALA A 254 37.09 -15.10 17.11
C ALA A 254 35.84 -15.21 16.23
N LYS A 255 36.02 -15.17 14.91
CA LYS A 255 34.91 -15.15 13.95
C LYS A 255 33.93 -16.32 14.22
N PRO A 256 32.69 -16.04 14.66
CA PRO A 256 31.72 -17.09 14.93
C PRO A 256 31.31 -17.78 13.63
N THR A 257 31.00 -19.06 13.72
CA THR A 257 30.59 -19.93 12.60
C THR A 257 29.14 -20.39 12.69
N SER A 258 28.50 -20.18 13.85
CA SER A 258 27.10 -20.55 14.09
C SER A 258 26.36 -19.47 14.89
N LYS A 259 25.02 -19.49 14.82
CA LYS A 259 24.15 -18.61 15.60
C LYS A 259 24.39 -18.75 17.11
N ASP A 260 24.63 -19.97 17.60
CA ASP A 260 24.92 -20.24 19.01
C ASP A 260 26.24 -19.58 19.46
N GLU A 261 27.24 -19.51 18.58
CA GLU A 261 28.51 -18.82 18.87
C GLU A 261 28.34 -17.30 18.88
N VAL A 262 27.45 -16.75 18.05
CA VAL A 262 27.08 -15.33 18.12
C VAL A 262 26.37 -15.02 19.43
N GLU A 263 25.40 -15.83 19.83
CA GLU A 263 24.66 -15.63 21.08
C GLU A 263 25.58 -15.76 22.31
N LYS A 264 26.57 -16.65 22.28
CA LYS A 264 27.56 -16.76 23.37
C LYS A 264 28.59 -15.64 23.37
N GLY A 265 29.12 -15.26 22.21
CA GLY A 265 30.17 -14.24 22.08
C GLY A 265 29.65 -12.81 22.29
N PHE A 266 28.43 -12.53 21.85
CA PHE A 266 27.83 -11.19 21.87
C PHE A 266 26.63 -11.08 22.83
N GLY A 267 26.25 -12.14 23.53
CA GLY A 267 25.07 -12.19 24.40
C GLY A 267 25.04 -11.11 25.48
N SER A 268 26.19 -10.76 26.08
CA SER A 268 26.27 -9.68 27.07
C SER A 268 25.92 -8.33 26.47
N TRP A 269 26.37 -8.06 25.24
CA TRP A 269 26.05 -6.83 24.52
C TRP A 269 24.58 -6.84 24.07
N ILE A 270 24.11 -7.94 23.49
CA ILE A 270 22.70 -8.12 23.08
C ILE A 270 21.77 -7.88 24.27
N GLY A 271 22.09 -8.43 25.44
CA GLY A 271 21.32 -8.24 26.67
C GLY A 271 21.28 -6.78 27.14
N LYS A 272 22.42 -6.08 27.11
CA LYS A 272 22.50 -4.65 27.45
C LYS A 272 21.64 -3.78 26.54
N ILE A 273 21.75 -3.96 25.22
CA ILE A 273 20.96 -3.20 24.24
C ILE A 273 19.47 -3.55 24.32
N THR A 274 19.14 -4.82 24.57
CA THR A 274 17.76 -5.24 24.84
C THR A 274 17.19 -4.52 26.07
N GLY A 275 17.97 -4.41 27.16
CA GLY A 275 17.58 -3.63 28.34
C GLY A 275 17.28 -2.17 28.00
N LYS A 276 18.13 -1.53 27.19
CA LYS A 276 17.89 -0.16 26.69
C LYS A 276 16.63 -0.04 25.82
N ALA A 277 16.31 -1.06 25.03
CA ALA A 277 15.09 -1.12 24.24
C ALA A 277 13.83 -1.14 25.12
N PHE A 278 13.85 -1.89 26.23
CA PHE A 278 12.74 -1.91 27.19
C PHE A 278 12.55 -0.59 27.94
N THR A 279 13.61 0.19 28.12
CA THR A 279 13.53 1.54 28.73
C THR A 279 13.12 2.62 27.73
N GLY A 280 12.74 2.27 26.49
CA GLY A 280 12.31 3.22 25.46
C GLY A 280 13.44 4.02 24.82
N GLY A 281 14.70 3.62 25.02
CA GLY A 281 15.87 4.33 24.49
C GLY A 281 16.18 4.04 23.02
N LEU A 282 15.46 3.11 22.38
CA LEU A 282 15.70 2.63 21.02
C LEU A 282 14.39 2.60 20.22
N LYS A 283 14.51 2.64 18.90
CA LYS A 283 13.36 2.51 17.97
C LYS A 283 12.92 1.05 17.76
N ILE A 284 13.50 0.11 18.50
CA ILE A 284 13.18 -1.32 18.45
C ILE A 284 12.27 -1.68 19.63
N ALA A 285 11.22 -2.46 19.39
CA ALA A 285 10.41 -3.03 20.47
C ALA A 285 11.26 -3.97 21.35
N GLY A 286 11.24 -3.79 22.68
CA GLY A 286 12.09 -4.56 23.61
C GLY A 286 11.98 -6.08 23.45
N ALA A 287 10.79 -6.60 23.16
CA ALA A 287 10.57 -8.04 22.92
C ALA A 287 11.20 -8.58 21.62
N ALA A 288 11.45 -7.71 20.63
CA ALA A 288 12.05 -8.07 19.34
C ALA A 288 13.56 -7.79 19.27
N ALA A 289 14.09 -7.00 20.21
CA ALA A 289 15.49 -6.55 20.21
C ALA A 289 16.51 -7.71 20.22
N PRO A 290 16.37 -8.77 21.05
CA PRO A 290 17.35 -9.87 21.05
C PRO A 290 17.46 -10.55 19.68
N ALA A 291 16.33 -10.92 19.08
CA ALA A 291 16.29 -11.63 17.81
C ALA A 291 16.84 -10.76 16.67
N LEU A 292 16.49 -9.47 16.64
CA LEU A 292 16.94 -8.54 15.60
C LEU A 292 18.45 -8.29 15.67
N LEU A 293 19.00 -8.13 16.88
CA LEU A 293 20.44 -7.94 17.09
C LEU A 293 21.23 -9.21 16.76
N THR A 294 20.76 -10.39 17.18
CA THR A 294 21.37 -11.67 16.80
C THR A 294 21.39 -11.84 15.29
N ASN A 295 20.29 -11.53 14.60
CA ASN A 295 20.21 -11.67 13.15
C ASN A 295 21.12 -10.69 12.41
N ALA A 296 21.24 -9.44 12.89
CA ALA A 296 22.16 -8.45 12.31
C ALA A 296 23.63 -8.91 12.42
N LEU A 297 24.01 -9.52 13.55
CA LEU A 297 25.34 -10.08 13.74
C LEU A 297 25.57 -11.34 12.89
N CYS A 298 24.57 -12.21 12.77
CA CYS A 298 24.66 -13.38 11.88
C CYS A 298 24.88 -12.95 10.43
N HIS A 299 24.14 -11.94 9.94
CA HIS A 299 24.36 -11.37 8.61
C HIS A 299 25.77 -10.76 8.46
N TYR A 300 26.27 -10.03 9.46
CA TYR A 300 27.63 -9.50 9.44
C TYR A 300 28.70 -10.59 9.29
N PHE A 301 28.53 -11.72 10.00
CA PHE A 301 29.46 -12.85 9.95
C PHE A 301 29.20 -13.86 8.83
N ASN A 302 28.19 -13.62 7.98
CA ASN A 302 27.74 -14.52 6.91
C ASN A 302 27.20 -15.88 7.40
N ILE A 303 26.54 -15.87 8.56
CA ILE A 303 25.90 -17.02 9.19
C ILE A 303 24.41 -17.01 8.79
N PRO A 304 23.85 -18.12 8.27
CA PRO A 304 22.43 -18.21 7.96
C PRO A 304 21.57 -18.15 9.23
N VAL A 305 20.45 -17.42 9.16
CA VAL A 305 19.52 -17.17 10.28
C VAL A 305 18.13 -17.70 10.03
#